data_AF-A0A8C3WUN2-F1
#
_entry.id   AF-A0A8C3WUN2-F1
#
_cell.length_a   1.000
_cell.length_b   1.000
_cell.length_c   1.000
_cell.angle_alpha   90.00
_cell.angle_beta   90.00
_cell.angle_gamma   90.00
#
_symmetry.space_group_name_H-M   'P 1'
#
loop_
_entity.id
_entity.type
_entity.pdbx_description
1 polymer ?
#
loop_
_entity_poly.entity_id
_entity_poly.type
_entity_poly.pdbx_seq_one_letter_code
_entity_poly.pdbx_strand_id
1 'polypeptide(L)' 'MDPNCFCSPSCCSCCPAGCARYAQGCICKGASDKCSCCA' A
#
# COMPACT_ATOMS: atom_id res chain seq x y z
N MET A 1 9.38 -1.97 -11.08
CA MET A 1 9.13 -1.35 -9.76
C MET A 1 9.36 0.13 -9.97
N ASP A 2 8.28 0.92 -9.92
CA ASP A 2 8.30 2.33 -10.30
C ASP A 2 9.05 3.14 -9.22
N PRO A 3 10.13 3.87 -9.53
CA PRO A 3 11.01 4.50 -8.55
C PRO A 3 10.35 5.67 -7.78
N ASN A 4 9.13 6.06 -8.14
CA ASN A 4 8.38 7.15 -7.50
C ASN A 4 7.27 6.67 -6.54
N CYS A 5 7.17 5.37 -6.25
CA CYS A 5 6.24 4.90 -5.22
C CYS A 5 6.88 5.06 -3.83
N PHE A 6 7.05 6.32 -3.41
CA PHE A 6 7.31 6.65 -2.01
C PHE A 6 6.05 6.24 -1.24
N CYS A 7 6.07 5.07 -0.60
CA CYS A 7 4.96 4.61 0.22
C CYS A 7 4.86 5.50 1.46
N SER A 8 4.26 6.68 1.30
CA SER A 8 3.78 7.49 2.40
C SER A 8 2.65 6.72 3.11
N PRO A 9 2.33 7.05 4.37
CA PRO A 9 1.21 6.44 5.09
C PRO A 9 -0.14 6.53 4.35
N SER A 10 -0.23 7.36 3.31
CA SER A 10 -1.38 7.59 2.44
C SER A 10 -1.26 6.94 1.05
N CYS A 11 -0.29 6.06 0.79
CA CYS A 11 -0.11 5.47 -0.54
C CYS A 11 -1.28 4.57 -0.97
N CYS A 12 -2.06 4.06 -0.02
CA CYS A 12 -3.36 3.47 -0.26
C CYS A 12 -4.25 3.63 0.99
N SER A 13 -5.56 3.74 0.77
CA SER A 13 -6.55 3.85 1.85
C SER A 13 -6.99 2.47 2.38
N CYS A 14 -6.68 1.42 1.62
CA CYS A 14 -7.23 0.09 1.81
C CYS A 14 -6.49 -0.78 2.83
N CYS A 15 -5.33 -0.36 3.34
CA CYS A 15 -4.54 -1.14 4.31
C CYS A 15 -4.17 -0.26 5.53
N PRO A 16 -4.14 -0.83 6.75
CA PRO A 16 -3.93 -0.08 7.97
C PRO A 16 -2.56 0.60 8.03
N ALA A 17 -2.46 1.69 8.80
CA ALA A 17 -1.20 2.35 9.09
C ALA A 17 -0.23 1.34 9.72
N GLY A 18 0.96 1.19 9.13
CA GLY A 18 1.94 0.18 9.57
C GLY A 18 1.85 -1.18 8.87
N CYS A 19 1.15 -1.29 7.72
CA CYS A 19 1.20 -2.50 6.90
C CYS A 19 2.67 -2.86 6.57
N ALA A 20 3.10 -4.05 6.98
CA ALA A 20 4.50 -4.49 6.82
C ALA A 20 4.96 -4.47 5.35
N ARG A 21 4.03 -4.61 4.40
CA ARG A 21 4.30 -4.56 2.97
C ARG A 21 4.62 -3.16 2.44
N TYR A 22 4.32 -2.08 3.17
CA TYR A 22 4.72 -0.73 2.76
C TYR A 22 6.24 -0.59 2.64
N ALA A 23 7.00 -1.22 3.54
CA ALA A 23 8.47 -1.22 3.50
C ALA A 23 9.05 -2.01 2.30
N GLN A 24 8.26 -2.93 1.72
CA GLN A 24 8.62 -3.71 0.55
C GLN A 24 8.07 -3.11 -0.76
N GLY A 25 7.27 -2.05 -0.66
CA GLY A 25 6.52 -1.43 -1.75
C GLY A 25 5.04 -1.83 -1.74
N CYS A 26 4.16 -0.82 -1.71
CA CYS A 26 2.71 -1.02 -1.77
C CYS A 26 2.30 -1.60 -3.13
N ILE A 27 1.73 -2.80 -3.12
CA ILE A 27 1.16 -3.46 -4.31
C ILE A 27 -0.31 -3.14 -4.52
N CYS A 28 -0.91 -2.38 -3.60
CA CYS A 28 -2.33 -2.05 -3.58
C CYS A 28 -2.60 -0.89 -4.56
N LYS A 29 -2.38 -1.12 -5.84
CA LYS A 29 -2.71 -0.14 -6.88
C LYS A 29 -4.23 0.02 -6.98
N GLY A 30 -4.75 1.17 -6.54
CA GLY A 30 -6.14 1.57 -6.78
C GLY A 30 -7.22 0.85 -5.96
N ALA A 31 -6.86 0.11 -4.91
CA ALA A 31 -7.85 -0.42 -3.99
C ALA A 31 -8.34 0.70 -3.05
N SER A 32 -9.64 0.99 -3.10
CA SER A 32 -10.26 2.07 -2.32
C SER A 32 -10.52 1.66 -0.86
N ASP A 33 -11.05 0.45 -0.63
CA ASP A 33 -11.60 0.09 0.69
C ASP A 33 -10.88 -1.08 1.36
N LYS A 34 -10.60 -2.16 0.63
CA LYS A 34 -9.91 -3.33 1.19
C LYS A 34 -9.03 -3.99 0.15
N CYS A 35 -7.76 -4.13 0.48
CA CYS A 35 -6.77 -4.83 -0.32
C CYS A 35 -6.86 -6.33 -0.02
N SER A 36 -7.08 -7.19 -1.03
CA SER A 36 -7.04 -8.65 -0.85
C SER A 36 -5.63 -9.19 -0.57
N CYS A 37 -4.62 -8.39 -0.91
CA CYS A 37 -3.22 -8.74 -0.80
C CYS A 37 -2.61 -8.51 0.59
N CYS A 38 -3.25 -7.72 1.46
CA CYS A 38 -2.78 -7.45 2.83
C CYS A 38 -3.84 -7.81 3.88
N ALA A 39 -4.61 -8.88 3.61
CA ALA A 39 -5.54 -9.48 4.55
C ALA A 39 -4.86 -9.96 5.83
#